data_AF-A0A950AMN1-F1
#
_entry.id   AF-A0A950AMN1-F1
#
_cell.length_a   1.000
_cell.length_b   1.000
_cell.length_c   1.000
_cell.angle_alpha   90.00
_cell.angle_beta   90.00
_cell.angle_gamma   90.00
#
_symmetry.space_group_name_H-M   'P 1'
#
loop_
_entity.id
_entity.type
_entity.pdbx_description
1 polymer ?
#
loop_
_entity_poly.entity_id
_entity_poly.type
_entity_poly.pdbx_seq_one_letter_code
_entity_poly.pdbx_strand_id
1 'polypeptide(L)'
;FRRPMHSLSLQTLGTGALTSFGRDFHFEIDAELIVYGTTEPNAKVTLQGEAVQVRPDGTFTVRFSLPDSRQIIPAVAASPDGVEERTIVLAVERNTKELEPMIHDGNEL
;
A
#
# COMPACT_ATOMS: atom_id res chain seq x y z
N PHE A 1 -21.61 57.31 -30.40
CA PHE A 1 -20.30 57.95 -30.20
C PHE A 1 -19.18 56.98 -30.59
N ARG A 2 -18.14 57.46 -31.29
CA ARG A 2 -17.01 56.71 -31.84
C ARG A 2 -15.89 56.50 -30.80
N ARG A 3 -15.05 55.48 -31.07
CA ARG A 3 -14.00 54.79 -30.29
C ARG A 3 -12.83 55.66 -29.75
N PRO A 4 -11.94 55.08 -28.91
CA PRO A 4 -10.68 54.58 -29.50
C PRO A 4 -10.21 53.19 -29.03
N MET A 5 -9.27 52.64 -29.81
CA MET A 5 -8.60 51.34 -29.69
C MET A 5 -7.36 51.38 -28.78
N HIS A 6 -6.94 50.18 -28.37
CA HIS A 6 -5.58 49.74 -27.98
C HIS A 6 -5.03 50.14 -26.60
N SER A 7 -4.72 49.14 -25.77
CA SER A 7 -3.35 48.61 -25.75
C SER A 7 -3.34 47.17 -25.20
N LEU A 8 -2.67 46.28 -25.92
CA LEU A 8 -2.16 45.03 -25.38
C LEU A 8 -1.01 45.41 -24.43
N SER A 9 -1.19 45.18 -23.14
CA SER A 9 -0.06 45.15 -22.22
C SER A 9 0.35 43.69 -22.04
N LEU A 10 1.37 43.26 -22.79
CA LEU A 10 2.23 42.16 -22.37
C LEU A 10 2.88 42.59 -21.06
N GLN A 11 2.43 42.04 -19.94
CA GLN A 11 3.14 42.16 -18.67
C GLN A 11 3.63 40.78 -18.28
N THR A 12 4.94 40.62 -18.48
CA THR A 12 5.83 39.81 -17.69
C THR A 12 5.52 38.32 -17.67
N LEU A 13 6.08 37.61 -18.66
CA LEU A 13 6.48 36.23 -18.48
C LEU A 13 7.43 36.16 -17.28
N GLY A 14 6.90 35.74 -16.13
CA GLY A 14 7.72 35.25 -15.04
C GLY A 14 8.40 33.97 -15.52
N THR A 15 9.69 34.06 -15.84
CA THR A 15 10.52 32.94 -16.32
C THR A 15 10.78 31.85 -15.25
N GLY A 16 10.02 31.83 -14.16
CA GLY A 16 10.05 30.76 -13.15
C GLY A 16 8.95 29.70 -13.32
N ALA A 17 8.00 29.89 -14.24
CA ALA A 17 6.84 29.00 -14.40
C ALA A 17 6.92 28.05 -15.61
N LEU A 18 8.05 28.01 -16.34
CA LEU A 18 8.15 27.34 -17.64
C LEU A 18 8.87 25.97 -17.65
N THR A 19 9.28 25.39 -16.53
CA THR A 19 9.93 24.06 -16.50
C THR A 19 9.06 22.90 -16.02
N SER A 20 7.75 23.12 -15.76
CA SER A 20 6.82 22.01 -15.52
C SER A 20 6.06 21.55 -16.77
N PHE A 21 6.33 22.13 -17.94
CA PHE A 21 5.71 21.70 -19.20
C PHE A 21 6.32 20.38 -19.66
N GLY A 22 5.71 19.25 -19.29
CA GLY A 22 5.87 17.97 -20.01
C GLY A 22 6.50 16.81 -19.26
N ARG A 23 6.61 16.85 -17.92
CA ARG A 23 7.05 15.67 -17.15
C ARG A 23 5.86 14.97 -16.53
N ASP A 24 5.37 13.95 -17.23
CA ASP A 24 4.38 13.00 -16.74
C ASP A 24 5.11 11.75 -16.23
N PHE A 25 5.78 11.88 -15.08
CA PHE A 25 6.45 10.76 -14.44
C PHE A 25 5.48 10.07 -13.48
N HIS A 26 4.77 9.07 -14.00
CA HIS A 26 3.88 8.23 -13.21
C HIS A 26 4.68 7.28 -12.32
N PHE A 27 4.39 7.30 -11.02
CA PHE A 27 4.98 6.41 -10.02
C PHE A 27 3.91 6.05 -9.00
N GLU A 28 3.62 4.76 -8.88
CA GLU A 28 2.59 4.22 -7.99
C GLU A 28 3.13 2.97 -7.28
N ILE A 29 2.72 2.76 -6.03
CA ILE A 29 3.06 1.57 -5.26
C ILE A 29 1.82 0.96 -4.61
N ASP A 30 1.78 -0.37 -4.60
CA ASP A 30 0.81 -1.15 -3.85
C ASP A 30 1.51 -2.27 -3.06
N ALA A 31 0.82 -2.87 -2.10
CA ALA A 31 1.33 -3.91 -1.23
C ALA A 31 0.26 -4.96 -0.87
N GLU A 32 0.70 -6.20 -0.73
CA GLU A 32 -0.07 -7.31 -0.19
C GLU A 32 0.62 -7.88 1.06
N LEU A 33 -0.14 -8.47 1.97
CA LEU A 33 0.39 -9.20 3.11
C LEU A 33 0.28 -10.70 2.84
N ILE A 34 1.40 -11.42 2.92
CA ILE A 34 1.41 -12.88 2.91
C ILE A 34 1.78 -13.38 4.30
N VAL A 35 0.88 -14.13 4.93
CA VAL A 35 1.09 -14.74 6.23
C VAL A 35 1.47 -16.20 6.04
N TYR A 36 2.61 -16.58 6.60
CA TYR A 36 3.07 -17.97 6.71
C TYR A 36 2.90 -18.43 8.15
N GLY A 37 2.49 -19.69 8.31
CA GLY A 37 2.45 -20.31 9.62
C GLY A 37 2.61 -21.81 9.54
N THR A 38 2.87 -22.39 10.70
CA THR A 38 3.00 -23.83 10.90
C THR A 38 2.30 -24.22 12.19
N THR A 39 1.66 -25.37 12.17
CA THR A 39 0.98 -25.99 13.31
C THR A 39 1.20 -27.50 13.25
N GLU A 40 0.60 -28.26 14.17
CA GLU A 40 0.54 -29.72 14.07
C GLU A 40 -0.29 -30.15 12.84
N PRO A 41 0.07 -31.28 12.19
CA PRO A 41 -0.76 -31.85 11.13
C PRO A 41 -2.20 -32.07 11.57
N ASN A 42 -3.16 -31.75 10.71
CA ASN A 42 -4.61 -31.84 10.96
C ASN A 42 -5.17 -30.88 12.01
N ALA A 43 -4.39 -29.94 12.53
CA ALA A 43 -4.91 -28.85 13.34
C ALA A 43 -5.89 -27.99 12.52
N LYS A 44 -6.89 -27.42 13.19
CA LYS A 44 -7.85 -26.49 12.58
C LYS A 44 -7.35 -25.07 12.78
N VAL A 45 -7.17 -24.31 11.71
CA VAL A 45 -6.69 -22.93 11.76
C VAL A 45 -7.73 -22.01 11.15
N THR A 46 -7.97 -20.88 11.82
CA THR A 46 -8.74 -19.76 11.26
C THR A 46 -7.94 -18.47 11.34
N LEU A 47 -8.00 -17.64 10.30
CA LEU A 47 -7.48 -16.27 10.29
C LEU A 47 -8.63 -15.31 10.00
N GLN A 48 -8.82 -14.29 10.83
CA GLN A 48 -9.98 -13.38 10.78
C GLN A 48 -11.34 -14.11 10.81
N GLY A 49 -11.40 -15.27 11.47
CA GLY A 49 -12.60 -16.12 11.53
C GLY A 49 -12.81 -17.02 10.30
N GLU A 50 -12.01 -16.85 9.25
CA GLU A 50 -12.05 -17.68 8.04
C GLU A 50 -11.15 -18.90 8.16
N ALA A 51 -11.64 -20.08 7.79
CA ALA A 51 -10.88 -21.32 7.86
C ALA A 51 -9.71 -21.32 6.86
N VAL A 52 -8.55 -21.76 7.32
CA VAL A 52 -7.33 -21.83 6.52
C VAL A 52 -6.97 -23.29 6.25
N GLN A 53 -6.67 -23.60 5.00
CA GLN A 53 -6.22 -24.92 4.62
C GLN A 53 -4.79 -25.17 5.13
N VAL A 54 -4.67 -26.07 6.09
CA VAL A 54 -3.39 -26.58 6.58
C VAL A 54 -2.95 -27.76 5.72
N ARG A 55 -1.71 -27.74 5.25
CA ARG A 55 -1.11 -28.83 4.46
C ARG A 55 -0.80 -30.03 5.38
N PRO A 56 -0.61 -31.24 4.82
CA PRO A 56 -0.28 -32.43 5.62
C PRO A 56 0.99 -32.29 6.47
N ASP A 57 1.92 -31.41 6.08
CA ASP A 57 3.14 -31.09 6.84
C ASP A 57 2.92 -30.05 7.95
N GLY A 58 1.68 -29.60 8.16
CA GLY A 58 1.32 -28.61 9.17
C GLY A 58 1.49 -27.15 8.72
N THR A 59 1.99 -26.89 7.51
CA THR A 59 2.20 -25.52 7.01
C THR A 59 0.93 -24.92 6.40
N PHE A 60 0.84 -23.60 6.41
CA PHE A 60 -0.19 -22.86 5.67
C PHE A 60 0.32 -21.52 5.15
N THR A 61 -0.39 -20.96 4.17
CA THR A 61 -0.09 -19.67 3.57
C THR A 61 -1.39 -18.96 3.23
N VAL A 62 -1.53 -17.71 3.65
CA VAL A 62 -2.70 -16.87 3.33
C VAL A 62 -2.22 -15.54 2.79
N ARG A 63 -2.90 -15.02 1.77
CA ARG A 63 -2.64 -13.70 1.20
C ARG A 63 -3.82 -12.78 1.49
N PHE A 64 -3.51 -11.58 1.98
CA PHE A 64 -4.46 -10.52 2.25
C PHE A 64 -4.09 -9.29 1.43
N SER A 65 -5.10 -8.53 1.01
CA SER A 65 -4.88 -7.14 0.61
C SER A 65 -4.34 -6.35 1.80
N LEU A 66 -3.41 -5.43 1.57
CA LEU A 66 -2.88 -4.55 2.61
C LEU A 66 -3.27 -3.09 2.27
N PRO A 67 -4.53 -2.71 2.50
CA PRO A 67 -4.97 -1.34 2.25
C PRO A 67 -4.30 -0.37 3.22
N ASP A 68 -4.30 0.91 2.87
CA ASP A 68 -3.72 1.97 3.71
C ASP A 68 -4.54 2.15 4.99
N SER A 69 -4.13 1.47 6.05
CA SER A 69 -4.70 1.50 7.39
C SER A 69 -4.05 0.41 8.25
N ARG A 70 -4.32 0.45 9.57
CA ARG A 70 -3.96 -0.62 10.49
C ARG A 70 -4.89 -1.82 10.33
N GLN A 71 -4.32 -2.96 9.96
CA GLN A 71 -4.97 -4.27 9.89
C GLN A 71 -4.74 -5.05 11.19
N ILE A 72 -5.80 -5.67 11.70
CA ILE A 72 -5.73 -6.62 12.82
C ILE A 72 -6.21 -7.99 12.31
N ILE A 73 -5.37 -9.01 12.48
CA ILE A 73 -5.58 -10.36 11.95
C ILE A 73 -5.45 -11.33 13.14
N PRO A 74 -6.57 -11.65 13.82
CA PRO A 74 -6.59 -12.74 14.78
C PRO A 74 -6.41 -14.06 14.05
N ALA A 75 -5.47 -14.87 14.53
CA ALA A 75 -5.24 -16.24 14.10
C ALA A 75 -5.51 -17.18 15.27
N VAL A 76 -6.39 -18.15 15.07
CA VAL A 76 -6.75 -19.16 16.06
C VAL A 76 -6.39 -20.53 15.51
N ALA A 77 -5.72 -21.35 16.31
CA ALA A 77 -5.39 -22.73 15.99
C ALA A 77 -5.89 -23.65 17.10
N ALA A 78 -6.63 -24.69 16.73
CA ALA A 78 -7.04 -25.77 17.62
C ALA A 78 -6.27 -27.06 17.27
N SER A 79 -5.80 -27.77 18.30
CA SER A 79 -5.09 -29.05 18.16
C SER A 79 -5.97 -30.09 17.45
N PRO A 80 -5.38 -31.14 16.85
CA PRO A 80 -6.15 -32.16 16.12
C PRO A 80 -7.19 -32.89 16.97
N ASP A 81 -6.93 -33.07 18.26
CA ASP A 81 -7.85 -33.66 19.23
C ASP A 81 -8.87 -32.66 19.81
N GLY A 82 -8.72 -31.37 19.50
CA GLY A 82 -9.58 -30.29 19.96
C GLY A 82 -9.41 -29.92 21.44
N VAL A 83 -8.37 -30.42 22.11
CA VAL A 83 -8.14 -30.18 23.54
C VAL A 83 -7.46 -28.83 23.80
N GLU A 84 -6.56 -28.41 22.90
CA GLU A 84 -5.81 -27.18 23.04
C GLU A 84 -6.20 -26.16 21.96
N GLU A 85 -6.36 -24.91 22.36
CA GLU A 85 -6.53 -23.78 21.45
C GLU A 85 -5.49 -22.71 21.75
N ARG A 86 -4.91 -22.13 20.69
CA ARG A 86 -3.99 -20.99 20.78
C ARG A 86 -4.46 -19.86 19.88
N THR A 87 -4.32 -18.65 20.38
CA THR A 87 -4.64 -17.42 19.64
C THR A 87 -3.40 -16.55 19.51
N ILE A 88 -3.13 -16.06 18.29
CA ILE A 88 -2.12 -15.06 17.97
C ILE A 88 -2.83 -13.88 17.31
N VAL A 89 -2.54 -12.66 17.74
CA VAL A 89 -3.08 -11.45 17.08
C VAL A 89 -1.96 -10.76 16.34
N LEU A 90 -2.02 -10.79 15.01
CA LEU A 90 -1.10 -10.05 14.15
C LEU A 90 -1.66 -8.65 13.87
N ALA A 91 -0.85 -7.62 14.10
CA ALA A 91 -1.18 -6.24 13.74
C ALA A 91 -0.16 -5.72 12.73
N VAL A 92 -0.64 -5.25 11.58
CA VAL A 92 0.18 -4.69 10.50
C VAL A 92 -0.41 -3.35 10.09
N GLU A 93 0.42 -2.34 9.87
CA GLU A 93 -0.03 -1.02 9.44
C GLU A 93 0.65 -0.64 8.13
N ARG A 94 -0.15 -0.24 7.14
CA ARG A 94 0.32 0.50 5.98
C ARG A 94 0.01 1.97 6.19
N ASN A 95 1.01 2.81 5.93
CA ASN A 95 0.87 4.25 5.86
C ASN A 95 1.61 4.74 4.61
N THR A 96 0.86 5.09 3.57
CA THR A 96 1.40 5.62 2.32
C THR A 96 1.39 7.15 2.39
N LYS A 97 2.55 7.77 2.17
CA LYS A 97 2.71 9.21 2.06
C LYS A 97 3.40 9.54 0.76
N GLU A 98 2.71 10.28 -0.09
CA GLU A 98 3.32 10.88 -1.27
C GLU A 98 4.02 12.17 -0.86
N LEU A 99 5.28 12.30 -1.28
CA LEU A 99 6.08 13.51 -1.07
C LEU A 99 6.09 14.32 -2.36
N GLU A 100 6.35 15.62 -2.23
CA GLU A 100 6.56 16.47 -3.39
C GLU A 100 7.73 15.94 -4.25
N PRO A 101 7.58 15.87 -5.59
CA PRO A 101 8.64 15.37 -6.46
C PRO A 101 9.92 16.18 -6.33
N MET A 102 11.05 15.50 -6.14
CA MET A 102 12.37 16.14 -6.18
C MET A 102 12.88 16.24 -7.61
N ILE A 103 13.13 17.48 -8.06
CA ILE A 103 13.67 17.76 -9.39
C ILE A 103 15.18 17.93 -9.28
N HIS A 104 15.94 17.04 -9.93
CA HIS A 104 17.38 17.18 -10.05
C HIS A 104 17.71 17.91 -11.36
N ASP A 105 18.53 18.96 -11.29
CA ASP A 105 19.10 19.59 -12.48
C ASP A 105 20.15 18.66 -13.07
N GLY A 106 19.99 18.25 -14.33
CA GLY A 106 20.81 17.23 -15.00
C GLY A 106 22.25 17.64 -15.33
N ASN A 107 22.91 18.48 -14.51
CA ASN A 107 24.23 19.03 -14.78
C ASN A 107 25.35 18.52 -13.85
N GLU A 108 25.16 17.36 -13.18
CA GLU A 108 26.17 16.75 -12.29
C GLU A 108 26.44 15.26 -12.58
N LEU A 109 26.59 14.88 -13.85
CA LEU A 109 27.24 13.63 -14.25
C LEU A 109 28.32 13.89 -15.30
#